data_AF-A0A3M1FI04-F1
#
_entry.id   AF-A0A3M1FI04-F1
#
_cell.length_a   1.000
_cell.length_b   1.000
_cell.length_c   1.000
_cell.angle_alpha   90.00
_cell.angle_beta   90.00
_cell.angle_gamma   90.00
#
_symmetry.space_group_name_H-M   'P 1'
#
loop_
_entity.id
_entity.type
_entity.pdbx_description
1 polymer ?
#
loop_
_entity_poly.entity_id
_entity_poly.type
_entity_poly.pdbx_seq_one_letter_code
_entity_poly.pdbx_strand_id
1 'polypeptide(L)'
;WISPELAEQYVAGVIILAAAPCTAMVFVWSYLTRGDPAYTLVQVSVNDLLMLFLFAPIVKLLVSGASSLTVPYEVLLYSVFCFIVIPLSAGVLTRTVLVRLRGRRWFEEVFLPHFHPISIVALLSTLLLIFAFQADNITGRLLHVVLIAIPILIQVYFNASLVYFLMKRFRVPHRVAAPGALIGASNFFELAVATAIALYGPASGAALATVVGVLVEVPVMLSVCAFCNRTRGWFEAASAQECPSPMPGCCANWSSFVGAE
;
A
#
# COMPACT_ATOMS: atom_id res chain seq x y z
N TRP A 1 -9.78 -23.38 -18.35
CA TRP A 1 -8.63 -23.27 -19.26
C TRP A 1 -8.43 -21.79 -19.56
N ILE A 2 -7.19 -21.28 -19.52
CA ILE A 2 -6.87 -19.85 -19.72
C ILE A 2 -6.01 -19.76 -20.98
N SER A 3 -6.30 -18.82 -21.86
CA SER A 3 -5.48 -18.64 -23.07
C SER A 3 -4.09 -18.12 -22.70
N PRO A 4 -3.04 -18.46 -23.47
CA PRO A 4 -1.68 -18.00 -23.21
C PRO A 4 -1.58 -16.48 -23.06
N GLU A 5 -2.30 -15.72 -23.90
CA GLU A 5 -2.29 -14.25 -23.89
C GLU A 5 -2.90 -13.70 -22.59
N LEU A 6 -3.95 -14.34 -22.08
CA LEU A 6 -4.59 -13.93 -20.83
C LEU A 6 -3.71 -14.26 -19.63
N ALA A 7 -2.96 -15.37 -19.68
CA ALA A 7 -1.98 -15.71 -18.65
C ALA A 7 -0.84 -14.69 -18.61
N GLU A 8 -0.31 -14.26 -19.75
CA GLU A 8 0.71 -13.22 -19.83
C GLU A 8 0.21 -11.88 -19.25
N GLN A 9 -1.04 -11.51 -19.51
CA GLN A 9 -1.66 -10.32 -18.93
C GLN A 9 -1.80 -10.42 -17.41
N TYR A 10 -2.16 -11.58 -16.87
CA TYR A 10 -2.21 -11.79 -15.42
C TYR A 10 -0.83 -11.67 -14.78
N VAL A 11 0.19 -12.27 -15.39
CA VAL A 11 1.58 -12.15 -14.92
C VAL A 11 2.03 -10.69 -14.95
N ALA A 12 1.80 -9.97 -16.05
CA ALA A 12 2.15 -8.57 -16.16
C ALA A 12 1.44 -7.71 -15.10
N GLY A 13 0.14 -7.94 -14.87
CA GLY A 13 -0.63 -7.21 -13.86
C GLY A 13 -0.15 -7.46 -12.43
N VAL A 14 0.15 -8.72 -12.08
CA VAL A 14 0.70 -9.08 -10.77
C VAL A 14 2.10 -8.48 -10.57
N ILE A 15 2.95 -8.46 -11.61
CA ILE A 15 4.28 -7.82 -11.54
C ILE A 15 4.15 -6.31 -11.33
N ILE A 16 3.26 -5.64 -12.07
CA ILE A 16 3.01 -4.20 -11.92
C ILE A 16 2.52 -3.89 -10.49
N LEU A 17 1.61 -4.71 -9.96
CA LEU A 17 1.13 -4.59 -8.58
C LEU A 17 2.28 -4.76 -7.58
N ALA A 18 3.07 -5.83 -7.71
CA ALA A 18 4.18 -6.16 -6.81
C ALA A 18 5.32 -5.13 -6.84
N ALA A 19 5.54 -4.47 -7.97
CA ALA A 19 6.59 -3.47 -8.14
C ALA A 19 6.20 -2.10 -7.60
N ALA A 20 4.91 -1.86 -7.33
CA ALA A 20 4.39 -0.59 -6.83
C ALA A 20 4.29 -0.65 -5.29
N PRO A 21 5.20 -0.01 -4.54
CA PRO A 21 5.18 -0.11 -3.09
C PRO A 21 4.20 0.88 -2.44
N CYS A 22 3.51 0.46 -1.37
CA CYS A 22 2.48 1.27 -0.71
C CYS A 22 3.03 2.48 0.06
N THR A 23 2.30 3.60 0.02
CA THR A 23 2.73 4.89 0.61
C THR A 23 1.79 5.42 1.69
N ALA A 24 0.47 5.22 1.53
CA ALA A 24 -0.54 5.77 2.44
C ALA A 24 -0.99 4.78 3.52
N MET A 25 -1.35 3.56 3.12
CA MET A 25 -1.94 2.55 4.01
C MET A 25 -0.99 2.06 5.11
N VAL A 26 0.32 2.18 4.85
CA VAL A 26 1.41 1.91 5.79
C VAL A 26 1.31 2.65 7.12
N PHE A 27 0.73 3.86 7.15
CA PHE A 27 0.50 4.59 8.40
C PHE A 27 -0.63 3.94 9.22
N VAL A 28 -1.66 3.41 8.57
CA VAL A 28 -2.71 2.63 9.23
C VAL A 28 -2.14 1.35 9.81
N TRP A 29 -1.28 0.65 9.05
CA TRP A 29 -0.58 -0.55 9.52
C TRP A 29 0.32 -0.28 10.71
N SER A 30 1.07 0.82 10.66
CA SER A 30 1.90 1.28 11.78
C SER A 30 1.04 1.60 13.00
N TYR A 31 -0.05 2.35 12.82
CA TYR A 31 -0.98 2.65 13.91
C TYR A 31 -1.58 1.39 14.54
N LEU A 32 -2.09 0.45 13.73
CA LEU A 32 -2.70 -0.80 14.20
C LEU A 32 -1.69 -1.72 14.92
N THR A 33 -0.40 -1.62 14.58
CA THR A 33 0.67 -2.39 15.24
C THR A 33 1.31 -1.67 16.43
N ARG A 34 0.91 -0.43 16.73
CA ARG A 34 1.60 0.48 17.67
C ARG A 34 3.08 0.70 17.29
N GLY A 35 3.30 0.86 15.99
CA GLY A 35 4.59 1.15 15.38
C GLY A 35 5.08 2.57 15.64
N ASP A 36 6.37 2.79 15.39
CA ASP A 36 7.00 4.10 15.45
C ASP A 36 6.64 4.92 14.19
N PRO A 37 5.89 6.04 14.33
CA PRO A 37 5.48 6.85 13.20
C PRO A 37 6.65 7.56 12.51
N ALA A 38 7.75 7.87 13.22
CA ALA A 38 8.92 8.48 12.64
C ALA A 38 9.66 7.50 11.72
N TYR A 39 9.79 6.24 12.17
CA TYR A 39 10.32 5.17 11.32
C TYR A 39 9.46 4.95 10.08
N THR A 40 8.14 4.87 10.24
CA THR A 40 7.20 4.72 9.11
C THR A 40 7.36 5.87 8.12
N LEU A 41 7.43 7.11 8.59
CA LEU A 41 7.61 8.28 7.72
C LEU A 41 8.91 8.22 6.92
N VAL A 42 10.03 7.85 7.56
CA VAL A 42 11.33 7.70 6.87
C VAL A 42 11.25 6.60 5.83
N GLN A 43 10.66 5.46 6.16
CA GLN A 43 10.55 4.32 5.25
C GLN A 43 9.68 4.66 4.03
N VAL A 44 8.55 5.33 4.23
CA VAL A 44 7.69 5.81 3.12
C VAL A 44 8.43 6.81 2.25
N SER A 45 9.14 7.78 2.86
CA SER A 45 9.88 8.78 2.10
C SER A 45 10.96 8.14 1.21
N VAL A 46 11.69 7.16 1.75
CA VAL A 46 12.70 6.40 0.98
C VAL A 46 12.03 5.60 -0.14
N ASN A 47 10.93 4.93 0.17
CA ASN A 47 10.17 4.14 -0.78
C ASN A 47 9.66 4.96 -1.96
N ASP A 48 9.11 6.14 -1.70
CA ASP A 48 8.56 7.04 -2.72
C ASP A 48 9.66 7.58 -3.62
N LEU A 49 10.82 7.93 -3.05
CA LEU A 49 12.00 8.35 -3.80
C LEU A 49 12.53 7.24 -4.70
N LEU A 50 12.63 6.01 -4.18
CA LEU A 50 13.05 4.85 -4.97
C LEU A 50 12.05 4.55 -6.09
N MET A 51 10.76 4.60 -5.80
CA MET A 51 9.69 4.38 -6.78
C MET A 51 9.80 5.35 -7.97
N LEU A 52 10.09 6.64 -7.72
CA LEU A 52 10.21 7.66 -8.78
C LEU A 52 11.24 7.27 -9.86
N PHE A 53 12.36 6.64 -9.47
CA PHE A 53 13.44 6.29 -10.39
C PHE A 53 13.47 4.83 -10.79
N LEU A 54 13.05 3.92 -9.91
CA LEU A 54 13.20 2.47 -10.09
C LEU A 54 11.94 1.79 -10.59
N PHE A 55 10.74 2.36 -10.40
CA PHE A 55 9.50 1.71 -10.80
C PHE A 55 9.47 1.37 -12.30
N ALA A 56 9.69 2.37 -13.16
CA ALA A 56 9.65 2.15 -14.61
C ALA A 56 10.75 1.17 -15.11
N PRO A 57 12.02 1.29 -14.68
CA PRO A 57 13.04 0.29 -15.02
C PRO A 57 12.73 -1.13 -14.52
N ILE A 58 12.29 -1.29 -13.27
CA ILE A 58 12.00 -2.60 -12.67
C ILE A 58 10.83 -3.25 -13.38
N VAL A 59 9.73 -2.53 -13.60
CA VAL A 59 8.56 -3.06 -14.32
C VAL A 59 8.94 -3.47 -15.73
N LYS A 60 9.69 -2.63 -16.46
CA LYS A 60 10.17 -2.99 -17.80
C LYS A 60 11.00 -4.27 -17.79
N LEU A 61 11.96 -4.37 -16.87
CA LEU A 61 12.84 -5.54 -16.76
C LEU A 61 12.05 -6.82 -16.41
N LEU A 62 11.17 -6.74 -15.41
CA LEU A 62 10.44 -7.91 -14.92
C LEU A 62 9.34 -8.35 -15.89
N VAL A 63 8.60 -7.42 -16.50
CA VAL A 63 7.56 -7.77 -17.47
C VAL A 63 8.19 -8.31 -18.75
N SER A 64 9.22 -7.68 -19.30
CA SER A 64 9.89 -8.19 -20.52
C SER A 64 10.60 -9.54 -20.32
N GLY A 65 11.01 -9.87 -19.09
CA GLY A 65 11.59 -11.16 -18.76
C GLY A 65 10.56 -12.27 -18.49
N ALA A 66 9.33 -11.90 -18.10
CA ALA A 66 8.29 -12.84 -17.68
C ALA A 66 7.14 -12.99 -18.69
N SER A 67 6.94 -12.03 -19.59
CA SER A 67 5.94 -12.08 -20.65
C SER A 67 6.49 -11.52 -21.96
N SER A 68 5.90 -11.93 -23.09
CA SER A 68 6.24 -11.38 -24.40
C SER A 68 5.72 -9.94 -24.62
N LEU A 69 5.01 -9.39 -23.64
CA LEU A 69 4.40 -8.06 -23.69
C LEU A 69 5.45 -6.97 -23.48
N THR A 70 5.62 -6.13 -24.50
CA THR A 70 6.50 -4.96 -24.41
C THR A 70 5.78 -3.81 -23.69
N VAL A 71 6.31 -3.40 -22.53
CA VAL A 71 5.82 -2.21 -21.84
C VAL A 71 6.55 -0.97 -22.38
N PRO A 72 5.86 -0.01 -23.00
CA PRO A 72 6.48 1.22 -23.50
C PRO A 72 7.04 2.03 -22.32
N TYR A 73 8.35 2.26 -22.34
CA TYR A 73 9.02 3.01 -21.27
C TYR A 73 8.48 4.44 -21.14
N GLU A 74 8.10 5.06 -22.25
CA GLU A 74 7.50 6.40 -22.28
C GLU A 74 6.19 6.44 -21.51
N VAL A 75 5.31 5.44 -21.69
CA VAL A 75 4.02 5.39 -20.98
C VAL A 75 4.22 5.25 -19.48
N LEU A 76 5.14 4.39 -19.03
CA LEU A 76 5.48 4.27 -17.61
C LEU A 76 6.02 5.60 -17.04
N LEU A 77 6.87 6.29 -17.78
CA LEU A 77 7.44 7.58 -17.35
C LEU A 77 6.34 8.65 -17.25
N TYR A 78 5.44 8.72 -18.22
CA TYR A 78 4.28 9.62 -18.17
C TYR A 78 3.37 9.29 -17.00
N SER A 79 3.10 8.01 -16.72
CA SER A 79 2.32 7.60 -15.56
C SER A 79 2.97 8.06 -14.25
N VAL A 80 4.27 7.81 -14.06
CA VAL A 80 4.99 8.26 -12.87
C VAL A 80 4.95 9.78 -12.75
N PHE A 81 5.16 10.50 -13.84
CA PHE A 81 5.11 11.97 -13.85
C PHE A 81 3.72 12.50 -13.47
N CYS A 82 2.68 12.00 -14.11
CA CYS A 82 1.30 12.46 -13.89
C CYS A 82 0.75 12.06 -12.52
N PHE A 83 1.03 10.85 -12.04
CA PHE A 83 0.45 10.34 -10.80
C PHE A 83 1.29 10.63 -9.55
N ILE A 84 2.59 10.89 -9.68
CA ILE A 84 3.47 11.12 -8.52
C ILE A 84 4.03 12.55 -8.56
N VAL A 85 4.70 12.95 -9.64
CA VAL A 85 5.42 14.23 -9.69
C VAL A 85 4.48 15.43 -9.62
N ILE A 86 3.40 15.43 -10.40
CA ILE A 86 2.42 16.53 -10.40
C ILE A 86 1.75 16.69 -9.02
N PRO A 87 1.15 15.65 -8.40
CA PRO A 87 0.51 15.78 -7.09
C PRO A 87 1.48 16.15 -5.97
N LEU A 88 2.69 15.57 -5.97
CA LEU A 88 3.72 15.90 -4.98
C LEU A 88 4.15 17.37 -5.09
N SER A 89 4.39 17.84 -6.31
CA SER A 89 4.76 19.24 -6.57
C SER A 89 3.65 20.20 -6.14
N ALA A 90 2.40 19.87 -6.46
CA ALA A 90 1.23 20.63 -6.02
C ALA A 90 1.09 20.65 -4.48
N GLY A 91 1.33 19.52 -3.81
CA GLY A 91 1.33 19.43 -2.35
C GLY A 91 2.42 20.27 -1.69
N VAL A 92 3.65 20.21 -2.19
CA VAL A 92 4.78 21.02 -1.71
C VAL A 92 4.51 22.51 -1.93
N LEU A 93 4.01 22.89 -3.11
CA LEU A 93 3.67 24.28 -3.41
C LEU A 93 2.56 24.78 -2.49
N THR A 94 1.48 24.01 -2.33
CA THR A 94 0.35 24.32 -1.44
C THR A 94 0.82 24.52 0.00
N ARG A 95 1.64 23.60 0.52
CA ARG A 95 2.24 23.71 1.86
C ARG A 95 3.10 24.98 1.98
N THR A 96 3.97 25.22 1.01
CA THR A 96 4.92 26.35 1.06
C THR A 96 4.19 27.69 1.02
N VAL A 97 3.19 27.83 0.15
CA VAL A 97 2.38 29.04 0.00
C VAL A 97 1.51 29.26 1.23
N LEU A 98 0.75 28.26 1.68
CA LEU A 98 -0.15 28.41 2.84
C LEU A 98 0.60 28.66 4.15
N VAL A 99 1.73 28.00 4.36
CA VAL A 99 2.57 28.23 5.55
C VAL A 99 3.17 29.64 5.53
N ARG A 100 3.57 30.16 4.37
CA ARG A 100 4.05 31.55 4.23
C ARG A 100 2.94 32.58 4.46
N LEU A 101 1.72 32.32 4.00
CA LEU A 101 0.61 33.27 4.07
C LEU A 101 -0.11 33.27 5.42
N ARG A 102 -0.30 32.11 6.04
CA ARG A 102 -1.15 31.94 7.25
C ARG A 102 -0.42 31.36 8.46
N GLY A 103 0.86 31.03 8.31
CA GLY A 103 1.67 30.43 9.37
C GLY A 103 1.46 28.92 9.53
N ARG A 104 2.40 28.27 10.22
CA ARG A 104 2.40 26.81 10.44
C ARG A 104 1.22 26.32 11.27
N ARG A 105 0.88 27.06 12.32
CA ARG A 105 -0.18 26.68 13.25
C ARG A 105 -1.55 26.60 12.57
N TRP A 106 -1.88 27.56 11.71
CA TRP A 106 -3.13 27.52 10.94
C TRP A 106 -3.16 26.35 9.94
N PHE A 107 -2.03 26.04 9.30
CA PHE A 107 -1.93 24.90 8.38
C PHE A 107 -2.19 23.57 9.10
N GLU A 108 -1.61 23.39 10.29
CA GLU A 108 -1.72 22.15 11.06
C GLU A 108 -3.06 22.00 11.80
N GLU A 109 -3.60 23.08 12.38
CA GLU A 109 -4.82 23.01 13.20
C GLU A 109 -6.12 23.20 12.39
N VAL A 110 -6.08 23.83 11.21
CA VAL A 110 -7.29 24.17 10.43
C VAL A 110 -7.30 23.50 9.07
N PHE A 111 -6.24 23.68 8.27
CA PHE A 111 -6.22 23.18 6.89
C PHE A 111 -6.11 21.65 6.82
N LEU A 112 -5.13 21.04 7.51
CA LEU A 112 -4.92 19.59 7.47
C LEU A 112 -6.14 18.80 7.98
N PRO A 113 -6.78 19.14 9.12
CA PRO A 113 -7.94 18.39 9.60
C PRO A 113 -9.16 18.48 8.67
N HIS A 114 -9.32 19.61 7.95
CA HIS A 114 -10.39 19.77 6.98
C HIS A 114 -10.11 19.04 5.65
N PHE A 115 -8.85 18.94 5.25
CA PHE A 115 -8.44 18.26 4.01
C PHE A 115 -8.41 16.72 4.14
N HIS A 116 -8.17 16.21 5.35
CA HIS A 116 -8.14 14.78 5.65
C HIS A 116 -9.40 14.01 5.20
N PRO A 117 -10.65 14.41 5.57
CA PRO A 117 -11.85 13.72 5.11
C PRO A 117 -12.04 13.79 3.59
N ILE A 118 -11.66 14.91 2.94
CA ILE A 118 -11.73 15.05 1.48
C ILE A 118 -10.83 14.01 0.79
N SER A 119 -9.62 13.82 1.33
CA SER A 119 -8.66 12.82 0.82
C SER A 119 -9.21 11.40 0.94
N ILE A 120 -9.85 11.07 2.08
CA ILE A 120 -10.49 9.76 2.29
C ILE A 120 -11.66 9.57 1.31
N VAL A 121 -12.52 10.57 1.13
CA VAL A 121 -13.65 10.46 0.20
C VAL A 121 -13.17 10.28 -1.25
N ALA A 122 -12.13 11.01 -1.66
CA ALA A 122 -11.53 10.86 -2.99
C ALA A 122 -10.95 9.45 -3.19
N LEU A 123 -10.16 8.97 -2.22
CA LEU A 123 -9.59 7.62 -2.21
C LEU A 123 -10.66 6.53 -2.32
N LEU A 124 -11.68 6.58 -1.46
CA LEU A 124 -12.76 5.60 -1.44
C LEU A 124 -13.61 5.66 -2.72
N SER A 125 -13.81 6.86 -3.27
CA SER A 125 -14.53 7.05 -4.52
C SER A 125 -13.77 6.45 -5.70
N THR A 126 -12.45 6.66 -5.79
CA THR A 126 -11.61 6.00 -6.79
C THR A 126 -11.67 4.47 -6.67
N LEU A 127 -11.58 3.95 -5.45
CA LEU A 127 -11.70 2.51 -5.20
C LEU A 127 -13.05 1.95 -5.66
N LEU A 128 -14.14 2.63 -5.30
CA LEU A 128 -15.50 2.24 -5.68
C LEU A 128 -15.67 2.24 -7.21
N LEU A 129 -15.15 3.27 -7.90
CA LEU A 129 -15.20 3.36 -9.36
C LEU A 129 -14.41 2.24 -10.03
N ILE A 130 -13.21 1.93 -9.54
CA ILE A 130 -12.37 0.84 -10.06
C ILE A 130 -13.11 -0.50 -9.95
N PHE A 131 -13.69 -0.79 -8.78
CA PHE A 131 -14.48 -2.02 -8.60
C PHE A 131 -15.76 -2.04 -9.45
N ALA A 132 -16.44 -0.90 -9.58
CA ALA A 132 -17.63 -0.79 -10.41
C ALA A 132 -17.33 -1.10 -11.88
N PHE A 133 -16.22 -0.56 -12.43
CA PHE A 133 -15.81 -0.86 -13.80
C PHE A 133 -15.36 -2.31 -14.01
N GLN A 134 -14.93 -3.00 -12.94
CA GLN A 134 -14.46 -4.38 -13.01
C GLN A 134 -15.48 -5.41 -12.50
N ALA A 135 -16.68 -4.99 -12.11
CA ALA A 135 -17.68 -5.84 -11.46
C ALA A 135 -18.09 -7.05 -12.33
N ASP A 136 -18.31 -6.84 -13.62
CA ASP A 136 -18.67 -7.91 -14.57
C ASP A 136 -17.55 -8.94 -14.72
N ASN A 137 -16.29 -8.48 -14.74
CA ASN A 137 -15.13 -9.35 -14.87
C ASN A 137 -14.88 -10.17 -13.59
N ILE A 138 -15.14 -9.59 -12.41
CA ILE A 138 -15.00 -10.26 -11.11
C ILE A 138 -16.09 -11.34 -10.95
N THR A 139 -17.34 -10.99 -11.24
CA THR A 139 -18.50 -11.90 -11.07
C THR A 139 -18.56 -12.98 -12.15
N GLY A 140 -18.21 -12.66 -13.40
CA GLY A 140 -18.25 -13.60 -14.52
C GLY A 140 -17.09 -14.60 -14.57
N ARG A 141 -15.98 -14.36 -13.86
CA ARG A 141 -14.75 -15.18 -13.93
C ARG A 141 -14.14 -15.51 -12.57
N LEU A 142 -14.95 -16.01 -11.64
CA LEU A 142 -14.52 -16.37 -10.28
C LEU A 142 -13.28 -17.28 -10.23
N LEU A 143 -13.18 -18.27 -11.12
CA LEU A 143 -11.98 -19.15 -11.18
C LEU A 143 -10.69 -18.38 -11.49
N HIS A 144 -10.77 -17.31 -12.29
CA HIS A 144 -9.61 -16.48 -12.63
C HIS A 144 -9.22 -15.62 -11.43
N VAL A 145 -10.20 -15.09 -10.70
CA VAL A 145 -9.97 -14.34 -9.45
C VAL A 145 -9.23 -15.21 -8.44
N VAL A 146 -9.66 -16.45 -8.23
CA VAL A 146 -8.98 -17.40 -7.32
C VAL A 146 -7.57 -17.71 -7.80
N LEU A 147 -7.38 -17.94 -9.11
CA LEU A 147 -6.06 -18.24 -9.66
C LEU A 147 -5.07 -17.08 -9.44
N ILE A 148 -5.52 -15.84 -9.58
CA ILE A 148 -4.70 -14.64 -9.35
C ILE A 148 -4.48 -14.41 -7.84
N ALA A 149 -5.47 -14.71 -7.00
CA ALA A 149 -5.37 -14.55 -5.55
C ALA A 149 -4.27 -15.44 -4.94
N ILE A 150 -4.07 -16.65 -5.44
CA ILE A 150 -3.06 -17.60 -4.92
C ILE A 150 -1.64 -17.01 -4.89
N PRO A 151 -1.05 -16.55 -6.02
CA PRO A 151 0.29 -15.98 -6.00
C PRO A 151 0.39 -14.71 -5.16
N ILE A 152 -0.65 -13.88 -5.12
CA ILE A 152 -0.70 -12.67 -4.28
C ILE A 152 -0.67 -13.05 -2.80
N LEU A 153 -1.46 -14.05 -2.38
CA LEU A 153 -1.46 -14.56 -1.01
C LEU A 153 -0.07 -15.06 -0.61
N ILE A 154 0.54 -15.86 -1.48
CA ILE A 154 1.89 -16.37 -1.25
C ILE A 154 2.87 -15.22 -1.10
N GLN A 155 2.84 -14.24 -2.01
CA GLN A 155 3.71 -13.07 -1.96
C GLN A 155 3.56 -12.28 -0.66
N VAL A 156 2.33 -11.93 -0.26
CA VAL A 156 2.08 -11.11 0.93
C VAL A 156 2.52 -11.84 2.20
N TYR A 157 2.10 -13.10 2.39
CA TYR A 157 2.50 -13.86 3.57
C TYR A 157 4.00 -14.14 3.60
N PHE A 158 4.60 -14.46 2.45
CA PHE A 158 6.03 -14.73 2.35
C PHE A 158 6.85 -13.48 2.67
N ASN A 159 6.57 -12.35 2.03
CA ASN A 159 7.30 -11.10 2.24
C ASN A 159 7.13 -10.61 3.68
N ALA A 160 5.91 -10.60 4.21
CA ALA A 160 5.66 -10.18 5.59
C ALA A 160 6.40 -11.08 6.59
N SER A 161 6.30 -12.41 6.42
CA SER A 161 6.96 -13.36 7.33
C SER A 161 8.48 -13.28 7.23
N LEU A 162 9.02 -13.13 6.03
CA LEU A 162 10.46 -13.00 5.79
C LEU A 162 11.01 -11.73 6.47
N VAL A 163 10.41 -10.58 6.21
CA VAL A 163 10.84 -9.31 6.81
C VAL A 163 10.69 -9.36 8.34
N TYR A 164 9.55 -9.86 8.83
CA TYR A 164 9.31 -9.96 10.28
C TYR A 164 10.34 -10.88 10.97
N PHE A 165 10.65 -12.02 10.35
CA PHE A 165 11.63 -12.97 10.85
C PHE A 165 13.06 -12.39 10.82
N LEU A 166 13.45 -11.72 9.73
CA LEU A 166 14.75 -11.06 9.62
C LEU A 166 14.90 -9.97 10.68
N MET A 167 13.89 -9.13 10.86
CA MET A 167 13.89 -8.09 11.90
C MET A 167 14.02 -8.68 13.30
N LYS A 168 13.34 -9.80 13.58
CA LYS A 168 13.53 -10.56 14.82
C LYS A 168 14.96 -11.09 14.96
N ARG A 169 15.52 -11.66 13.89
CA ARG A 169 16.89 -12.21 13.88
C ARG A 169 17.96 -11.14 14.11
N PHE A 170 17.70 -9.92 13.67
CA PHE A 170 18.53 -8.73 13.90
C PHE A 170 18.22 -7.99 15.21
N ARG A 171 17.32 -8.51 16.05
CA ARG A 171 16.88 -7.91 17.33
C ARG A 171 16.31 -6.50 17.19
N VAL A 172 15.63 -6.21 16.08
CA VAL A 172 14.95 -4.93 15.88
C VAL A 172 13.70 -4.87 16.76
N PRO A 173 13.42 -3.77 17.48
CA PRO A 173 12.24 -3.64 18.33
C PRO A 173 10.92 -3.89 17.58
N HIS A 174 9.92 -4.45 18.28
CA HIS A 174 8.61 -4.75 17.68
C HIS A 174 7.96 -3.53 16.99
N ARG A 175 8.07 -2.35 17.62
CA ARG A 175 7.55 -1.08 17.08
C ARG A 175 8.14 -0.68 15.71
N VAL A 176 9.24 -1.30 15.29
CA VAL A 176 9.86 -1.12 13.97
C VAL A 176 9.63 -2.38 13.11
N ALA A 177 9.79 -3.56 13.70
CA ALA A 177 9.68 -4.83 13.00
C ALA A 177 8.27 -5.11 12.44
N ALA A 178 7.22 -4.84 13.22
CA ALA A 178 5.84 -5.05 12.82
C ALA A 178 5.39 -4.12 11.68
N PRO A 179 5.54 -2.78 11.78
CA PRO A 179 5.26 -1.90 10.65
C PRO A 179 6.18 -2.18 9.47
N GLY A 180 7.47 -2.46 9.70
CA GLY A 180 8.42 -2.77 8.62
C GLY A 180 8.02 -4.00 7.80
N ALA A 181 7.51 -5.05 8.46
CA ALA A 181 6.98 -6.24 7.78
C ALA A 181 5.73 -5.95 6.95
N LEU A 182 4.80 -5.15 7.49
CA LEU A 182 3.59 -4.75 6.77
C LEU A 182 3.93 -3.83 5.59
N ILE A 183 4.86 -2.89 5.76
CA ILE A 183 5.34 -2.02 4.68
C ILE A 183 5.97 -2.84 3.55
N GLY A 184 6.81 -3.81 3.88
CA GLY A 184 7.47 -4.67 2.88
C GLY A 184 6.52 -5.61 2.12
N ALA A 185 5.30 -5.83 2.63
CA ALA A 185 4.30 -6.68 2.00
C ALA A 185 3.17 -5.90 1.29
N SER A 186 3.04 -4.60 1.54
CA SER A 186 1.95 -3.76 1.02
C SER A 186 2.27 -3.22 -0.38
N ASN A 187 1.27 -3.25 -1.25
CA ASN A 187 1.36 -2.72 -2.62
C ASN A 187 0.54 -1.43 -2.79
N PHE A 188 0.88 -0.64 -3.80
CA PHE A 188 0.17 0.58 -4.17
C PHE A 188 -0.77 0.34 -5.35
N PHE A 189 -2.03 0.06 -5.02
CA PHE A 189 -2.97 -0.43 -5.99
C PHE A 189 -3.45 0.63 -6.98
N GLU A 190 -3.56 1.89 -6.57
CA GLU A 190 -4.09 2.97 -7.40
C GLU A 190 -3.16 3.21 -8.59
N LEU A 191 -1.84 3.28 -8.32
CA LEU A 191 -0.83 3.38 -9.36
C LEU A 191 -0.81 2.13 -10.24
N ALA A 192 -0.91 0.94 -9.64
CA ALA A 192 -0.88 -0.33 -10.37
C ALA A 192 -2.07 -0.46 -11.34
N VAL A 193 -3.29 -0.20 -10.86
CA VAL A 193 -4.52 -0.21 -11.68
C VAL A 193 -4.44 0.85 -12.77
N ALA A 194 -4.06 2.08 -12.44
CA ALA A 194 -3.95 3.16 -13.42
C ALA A 194 -2.94 2.80 -14.53
N THR A 195 -1.79 2.24 -14.16
CA THR A 195 -0.75 1.81 -15.10
C THR A 195 -1.23 0.63 -15.96
N ALA A 196 -1.90 -0.35 -15.36
CA ALA A 196 -2.44 -1.49 -16.10
C ALA A 196 -3.52 -1.07 -17.10
N ILE A 197 -4.41 -0.15 -16.73
CA ILE A 197 -5.43 0.42 -17.63
C ILE A 197 -4.76 1.23 -18.75
N ALA A 198 -3.75 2.04 -18.44
CA ALA A 198 -3.05 2.84 -19.45
C ALA A 198 -2.28 1.98 -20.47
N LEU A 199 -1.73 0.84 -20.05
CA LEU A 199 -0.94 -0.05 -20.90
C LEU A 199 -1.77 -1.06 -21.68
N TYR A 200 -2.76 -1.68 -21.03
CA TYR A 200 -3.47 -2.84 -21.56
C TYR A 200 -4.97 -2.61 -21.73
N GLY A 201 -5.49 -1.49 -21.23
CA GLY A 201 -6.91 -1.16 -21.26
C GLY A 201 -7.70 -1.70 -20.06
N PRO A 202 -8.90 -1.16 -19.80
CA PRO A 202 -9.70 -1.50 -18.62
C PRO A 202 -10.28 -2.92 -18.66
N ALA A 203 -10.57 -3.45 -19.85
CA ALA A 203 -11.08 -4.82 -20.01
C ALA A 203 -9.99 -5.90 -19.98
N SER A 204 -8.72 -5.54 -19.77
CA SER A 204 -7.60 -6.49 -19.82
C SER A 204 -7.52 -7.38 -18.58
N GLY A 205 -6.84 -8.53 -18.74
CA GLY A 205 -6.49 -9.39 -17.62
C GLY A 205 -5.53 -8.71 -16.64
N ALA A 206 -4.66 -7.82 -17.11
CA ALA A 206 -3.73 -7.07 -16.27
C ALA A 206 -4.49 -6.13 -15.32
N ALA A 207 -5.47 -5.39 -15.84
CA ALA A 207 -6.35 -4.56 -15.01
C ALA A 207 -7.11 -5.43 -13.98
N LEU A 208 -7.68 -6.55 -14.40
CA LEU A 208 -8.35 -7.49 -13.47
C LEU A 208 -7.41 -7.94 -12.34
N ALA A 209 -6.16 -8.31 -12.66
CA ALA A 209 -5.22 -8.79 -11.68
C ALA A 209 -4.88 -7.75 -10.61
N THR A 210 -4.69 -6.49 -11.01
CA THR A 210 -4.43 -5.38 -10.08
C THR A 210 -5.61 -5.11 -9.15
N VAL A 211 -6.85 -5.19 -9.65
CA VAL A 211 -8.08 -4.99 -8.85
C VAL A 211 -8.31 -6.15 -7.87
N VAL A 212 -8.11 -7.38 -8.32
CA VAL A 212 -8.18 -8.58 -7.46
C VAL A 212 -7.14 -8.51 -6.34
N GLY A 213 -5.95 -7.97 -6.64
CA GLY A 213 -4.94 -7.63 -5.65
C GLY A 213 -5.50 -6.91 -4.44
N VAL A 214 -6.18 -5.79 -4.66
CA VAL A 214 -6.73 -4.96 -3.58
C VAL A 214 -7.73 -5.73 -2.72
N LEU A 215 -8.60 -6.51 -3.37
CA LEU A 215 -9.65 -7.27 -2.69
C LEU A 215 -9.05 -8.32 -1.74
N VAL A 216 -7.96 -8.96 -2.16
CA VAL A 216 -7.29 -10.03 -1.41
C VAL A 216 -6.32 -9.46 -0.38
N GLU A 217 -5.61 -8.39 -0.72
CA GLU A 217 -4.54 -7.83 0.08
C GLU A 217 -5.05 -7.27 1.41
N VAL A 218 -6.13 -6.49 1.43
CA VAL A 218 -6.60 -5.83 2.66
C VAL A 218 -6.96 -6.83 3.77
N PRO A 219 -7.76 -7.90 3.54
CA PRO A 219 -8.04 -8.92 4.55
C PRO A 219 -6.78 -9.65 5.04
N VAL A 220 -5.85 -9.92 4.14
CA VAL A 220 -4.61 -10.66 4.44
C VAL A 220 -3.67 -9.79 5.27
N MET A 221 -3.55 -8.52 4.91
CA MET A 221 -2.76 -7.55 5.68
C MET A 221 -3.30 -7.37 7.10
N LEU A 222 -4.63 -7.37 7.27
CA LEU A 222 -5.26 -7.39 8.60
C LEU A 222 -4.95 -8.67 9.38
N SER A 223 -4.92 -9.83 8.71
CA SER A 223 -4.57 -11.11 9.35
C SER A 223 -3.10 -11.12 9.81
N VAL A 224 -2.19 -10.61 8.99
CA VAL A 224 -0.76 -10.44 9.31
C VAL A 224 -0.60 -9.43 10.45
N CYS A 225 -1.31 -8.31 10.41
CA CYS A 225 -1.30 -7.33 11.48
C CYS A 225 -1.75 -7.94 12.83
N ALA A 226 -2.82 -8.73 12.82
CA ALA A 226 -3.29 -9.45 14.01
C ALA A 226 -2.23 -10.45 14.50
N PHE A 227 -1.55 -11.15 13.60
CA PHE A 227 -0.45 -12.05 13.95
C PHE A 227 0.74 -11.30 14.59
N CYS A 228 1.19 -10.20 13.99
CA CYS A 228 2.26 -9.36 14.54
C CYS A 228 1.91 -8.81 15.93
N ASN A 229 0.65 -8.46 16.17
CA ASN A 229 0.19 -7.99 17.48
C ASN A 229 0.17 -9.10 18.54
N ARG A 230 -0.20 -10.33 18.19
CA ARG A 230 -0.17 -11.48 19.10
C ARG A 230 1.25 -11.93 19.43
N THR A 231 2.19 -11.76 18.50
CA THR A 231 3.59 -12.19 18.63
C THR A 231 4.51 -11.10 19.18
N ARG A 232 3.96 -10.05 19.82
CA ARG A 232 4.74 -9.01 20.51
C ARG A 232 5.76 -9.57 21.50
N GLY A 233 5.39 -10.63 22.23
CA GLY A 233 6.29 -11.30 23.19
C GLY A 233 7.48 -12.04 22.57
N TRP A 234 7.55 -12.16 21.24
CA TRP A 234 8.71 -12.75 20.55
C TRP A 234 9.88 -11.78 20.41
N PHE A 235 9.65 -10.49 20.65
CA PHE A 235 10.64 -9.44 20.62
C PHE A 235 11.03 -9.14 22.07
N GLU A 236 12.34 -8.97 22.31
CA GLU A 236 12.83 -8.58 23.64
C GLU A 236 12.06 -7.33 24.10
N ALA A 237 11.55 -7.37 25.33
CA ALA A 237 10.63 -6.37 25.85
C ALA A 237 11.26 -4.98 25.68
N ALA A 238 10.69 -4.17 24.77
CA ALA A 238 10.97 -2.75 24.74
C ALA A 238 10.73 -2.21 26.15
N SER A 239 11.77 -1.65 26.77
CA SER A 239 11.69 -1.07 28.11
C SER A 239 10.48 -0.13 28.18
N ALA A 240 9.74 -0.17 29.29
CA ALA A 240 8.47 0.56 29.51
C ALA A 240 8.52 2.08 29.22
N GLN A 241 9.71 2.67 29.04
CA GLN A 241 9.93 4.06 28.64
C GLN A 241 9.59 4.38 27.18
N GLU A 242 9.34 3.38 26.32
CA GLU A 242 9.16 3.59 24.87
C GLU A 242 7.70 3.61 24.40
N CYS A 243 6.72 3.43 25.29
CA CYS A 243 5.31 3.61 24.96
C CYS A 243 4.98 5.12 24.89
N PRO A 244 4.60 5.68 23.72
CA PRO A 244 4.03 7.02 23.70
C PRO A 244 2.77 7.01 24.56
N SER A 245 2.69 7.95 25.51
CA SER A 245 1.49 8.13 26.33
C SER A 245 0.27 8.29 25.41
N PRO A 246 -0.85 7.61 25.69
CA PRO A 246 -2.07 7.85 24.93
C PRO A 246 -2.39 9.35 24.96
N MET A 247 -2.65 9.94 23.79
CA MET A 247 -2.97 11.36 23.70
C MET A 247 -4.17 11.67 24.62
N PRO A 248 -4.15 12.81 25.34
CA PRO A 248 -5.30 13.22 26.16
C PRO A 248 -6.55 13.26 25.28
N GLY A 249 -7.53 12.40 25.58
CA GLY A 249 -8.79 12.30 24.83
C GLY A 249 -9.03 11.00 24.04
N CYS A 250 -8.05 10.10 23.91
CA CYS A 250 -8.24 8.80 23.24
C CYS A 250 -8.26 7.58 24.18
N CYS A 251 -8.07 7.79 25.49
CA CYS A 251 -8.10 6.73 26.50
C CYS A 251 -9.45 6.55 27.20
N ALA A 252 -10.53 7.11 26.65
CA ALA A 252 -11.88 6.74 27.03
C ALA A 252 -12.42 5.75 25.98
N ASN A 253 -12.71 4.51 26.38
CA ASN A 253 -13.45 3.46 25.65
C ASN A 253 -12.74 2.24 25.04
N TRP A 254 -11.44 1.97 25.24
CA TRP A 254 -10.94 0.63 24.91
C TRP A 254 -11.21 -0.42 26.01
N SER A 255 -11.37 0.01 27.26
CA SER A 255 -11.76 -0.87 28.37
C SER A 255 -13.21 -1.36 28.26
N SER A 256 -14.07 -0.70 27.48
CA SER A 256 -15.49 -1.10 27.31
C SER A 256 -15.71 -2.20 26.27
N PHE A 257 -14.73 -2.52 25.41
CA PHE A 257 -14.85 -3.62 24.43
C PHE A 257 -14.29 -4.96 24.91
N VAL A 258 -13.45 -4.96 25.95
CA VAL A 258 -12.83 -6.18 26.51
C VAL A 258 -13.52 -6.63 27.80
N GLY A 259 -14.55 -5.89 28.25
CA GLY A 259 -15.30 -6.14 29.48
C GLY A 259 -16.80 -6.30 29.27
N ALA A 260 -17.21 -7.06 28.25
CA ALA A 260 -18.56 -7.64 28.22
C ALA A 260 -18.39 -9.16 28.29
N GLU A 261 -18.92 -9.73 29.38
CA GLU A 261 -19.03 -11.17 29.65
C GLU A 261 -19.73 -11.94 28.52
#